data_AF-A0A1Y2G642-F1
#
_entry.id   AF-A0A1Y2G642-F1
#
_cell.length_a   1.000
_cell.length_b   1.000
_cell.length_c   1.000
_cell.angle_alpha   90.00
_cell.angle_beta   90.00
_cell.angle_gamma   90.00
#
_symmetry.space_group_name_H-M   'P 1'
#
loop_
_entity.id
_entity.type
_entity.pdbx_description
1 polymer ?
#
loop_
_entity_poly.entity_id
_entity_poly.type
_entity_poly.pdbx_seq_one_letter_code
_entity_poly.pdbx_strand_id
1 'polypeptide(L)'
;MAIETRLPRVEIEFCTGCKWHLRAGWMAQELLLTFGNTIGELALIPGKSATFIVRVNGEVVFDRKDHGRFPEMKEVKQLVRGIIAPEMGLGHSDSAVKSAQTSDSQPVAPVTATTSAPVPALVSTSETAQQHEQAKSTSSRTVDPDDEDSTAHPFDCKTCL
;
A
#
# COMPACT_ATOMS: atom_id res chain seq x y z
N MET A 1 -14.28 -22.32 -13.52
CA MET A 1 -14.29 -22.28 -12.05
C MET A 1 -14.75 -20.89 -11.63
N ALA A 2 -15.86 -20.79 -10.90
CA ALA A 2 -16.24 -19.54 -10.26
C ALA A 2 -15.45 -19.40 -8.96
N ILE A 3 -14.94 -18.20 -8.67
CA ILE A 3 -14.32 -17.90 -7.38
C ILE A 3 -15.44 -17.46 -6.44
N GLU A 4 -15.58 -18.15 -5.30
CA GLU A 4 -16.55 -17.78 -4.27
C GLU A 4 -15.97 -16.69 -3.35
N THR A 5 -16.67 -15.56 -3.25
CA THR A 5 -16.26 -14.42 -2.41
C THR A 5 -16.80 -14.56 -1.00
N ARG A 6 -15.96 -14.38 0.02
CA ARG A 6 -16.37 -14.42 1.43
C ARG A 6 -16.82 -13.05 1.92
N LEU A 7 -18.06 -12.97 2.38
CA LEU A 7 -18.61 -11.75 2.98
C LEU A 7 -18.27 -11.67 4.49
N PRO A 8 -18.10 -10.47 5.06
CA PRO A 8 -18.05 -9.17 4.39
C PRO A 8 -16.77 -9.00 3.55
N ARG A 9 -16.92 -8.50 2.32
CA ARG A 9 -15.82 -8.28 1.39
C ARG A 9 -15.39 -6.83 1.41
N VAL A 10 -14.13 -6.56 1.73
CA VAL A 10 -13.55 -5.22 1.64
C VAL A 10 -12.66 -5.12 0.40
N GLU A 11 -12.80 -4.04 -0.36
CA GLU A 11 -12.00 -3.78 -1.56
C GLU A 11 -11.28 -2.45 -1.43
N ILE A 12 -10.01 -2.41 -1.82
CA ILE A 12 -9.26 -1.17 -1.99
C ILE A 12 -8.77 -1.14 -3.43
N GLU A 13 -9.43 -0.34 -4.26
CA GLU A 13 -9.02 -0.07 -5.63
C GLU A 13 -8.05 1.10 -5.66
N PHE A 14 -6.86 0.92 -6.26
CA PHE A 14 -5.80 1.94 -6.21
C PHE A 14 -5.08 2.08 -7.55
N CYS A 15 -4.66 3.30 -7.87
CA CYS A 15 -3.87 3.55 -9.06
C CYS A 15 -2.45 2.97 -8.92
N THR A 16 -2.09 2.09 -9.85
CA THR A 16 -0.74 1.54 -9.95
C THR A 16 0.27 2.56 -10.46
N GLY A 17 -0.14 3.42 -11.41
CA GLY A 17 0.68 4.48 -11.99
C GLY A 17 1.14 5.52 -10.97
N CYS A 18 0.27 5.91 -10.03
CA CYS A 18 0.63 6.85 -8.96
C CYS A 18 1.40 6.18 -7.80
N LYS A 19 1.73 4.88 -7.89
CA LYS A 19 2.43 4.09 -6.85
C LYS A 19 1.72 4.07 -5.49
N TRP A 20 0.39 4.09 -5.45
CA TRP A 20 -0.37 4.08 -4.18
C TRP A 20 -0.55 2.68 -3.54
N HIS A 21 0.09 1.66 -4.11
CA HIS A 21 0.11 0.30 -3.57
C HIS A 21 0.55 0.22 -2.10
N LEU A 22 1.55 1.02 -1.69
CA LEU A 22 2.01 1.04 -0.30
C LEU A 22 0.93 1.55 0.66
N ARG A 23 0.21 2.61 0.26
CA ARG A 23 -0.89 3.15 1.06
C ARG A 23 -2.05 2.16 1.13
N ALA A 24 -2.41 1.55 0.01
CA ALA A 24 -3.46 0.54 -0.04
C ALA A 24 -3.12 -0.68 0.82
N GLY A 25 -1.88 -1.18 0.74
CA GLY A 25 -1.39 -2.31 1.53
C GLY A 25 -1.31 -2.01 3.03
N TRP A 26 -0.90 -0.81 3.43
CA TRP A 26 -0.94 -0.39 4.83
C TRP A 26 -2.39 -0.33 5.35
N MET A 27 -3.30 0.25 4.57
CA MET A 27 -4.71 0.32 4.94
C MET A 27 -5.37 -1.06 5.07
N ALA A 28 -5.03 -1.98 4.18
CA ALA A 28 -5.46 -3.36 4.28
C ALA A 28 -5.02 -4.01 5.60
N GLN A 29 -3.74 -3.85 5.97
CA GLN A 29 -3.21 -4.38 7.23
C GLN A 29 -3.93 -3.79 8.45
N GLU A 30 -4.14 -2.48 8.47
CA GLU A 30 -4.86 -1.81 9.56
C GLU A 30 -6.30 -2.32 9.73
N LEU A 31 -7.00 -2.57 8.62
CA LEU A 31 -8.35 -3.12 8.65
C LEU A 31 -8.37 -4.56 9.14
N LEU A 32 -7.46 -5.41 8.65
CA LEU A 32 -7.34 -6.80 9.10
C LEU A 32 -6.95 -6.90 10.57
N LEU A 33 -6.05 -6.03 11.06
CA LEU A 33 -5.68 -5.97 12.48
C LEU A 33 -6.85 -5.52 13.36
N THR A 34 -7.70 -4.63 12.88
CA THR A 34 -8.82 -4.08 13.65
C THR A 34 -10.02 -5.02 13.70
N PHE A 35 -10.39 -5.59 12.55
CA PHE A 35 -11.63 -6.37 12.42
C PHE A 35 -11.40 -7.89 12.46
N GLY A 36 -10.16 -8.35 12.28
CA GLY A 36 -9.79 -9.76 12.34
C GLY A 36 -10.71 -10.62 11.47
N ASN A 37 -11.29 -11.65 12.10
CA ASN A 37 -12.17 -12.63 11.44
C ASN A 37 -13.55 -12.06 11.06
N THR A 38 -13.86 -10.82 11.43
CA THR A 38 -15.10 -10.15 11.02
C THR A 38 -15.09 -9.80 9.53
N ILE A 39 -13.91 -9.60 8.93
CA ILE A 39 -13.76 -9.46 7.48
C ILE A 39 -13.66 -10.86 6.88
N GLY A 40 -14.54 -11.18 5.93
CA GLY A 40 -14.51 -12.45 5.21
C GLY A 40 -13.35 -12.53 4.23
N GLU A 41 -13.15 -11.46 3.47
CA GLU A 41 -11.98 -11.28 2.61
C GLU A 41 -11.66 -9.79 2.38
N LEU A 42 -10.40 -9.51 2.07
CA LEU A 42 -9.94 -8.20 1.64
C LEU A 42 -9.20 -8.31 0.32
N ALA A 43 -9.58 -7.48 -0.66
CA ALA A 43 -8.98 -7.45 -1.98
C ALA A 43 -8.28 -6.11 -2.25
N LEU A 44 -7.03 -6.18 -2.70
CA LEU A 44 -6.31 -5.05 -3.30
C LEU A 44 -6.46 -5.13 -4.81
N ILE A 45 -7.12 -4.13 -5.40
CA ILE A 45 -7.50 -4.13 -6.82
C ILE A 45 -6.69 -3.05 -7.56
N PRO A 46 -5.82 -3.42 -8.51
CA PRO A 46 -5.19 -2.47 -9.41
C PRO A 46 -6.25 -1.70 -10.23
N GLY A 47 -6.30 -0.39 -10.05
CA GLY A 47 -7.20 0.53 -10.73
C GLY A 47 -6.50 1.43 -11.75
N LYS A 48 -7.30 2.25 -12.44
CA LYS A 48 -6.84 3.21 -13.46
C LYS A 48 -6.33 4.53 -12.83
N SER A 49 -5.99 5.50 -13.70
CA SER A 49 -5.37 6.78 -13.33
C SER A 49 -6.09 7.49 -12.19
N ALA A 50 -5.33 7.83 -11.14
CA ALA A 50 -5.77 8.58 -9.96
C ALA A 50 -6.90 7.97 -9.09
N THR A 51 -7.24 6.69 -9.30
CA THR A 51 -8.23 5.97 -8.49
C THR A 51 -7.70 5.65 -7.09
N PHE A 52 -8.49 5.96 -6.06
CA PHE A 52 -8.33 5.39 -4.72
C PHE A 52 -9.72 5.27 -4.08
N ILE A 53 -10.30 4.07 -4.15
CA ILE A 53 -11.68 3.79 -3.74
C ILE A 53 -11.66 2.66 -2.72
N VAL A 54 -12.40 2.83 -1.62
CA VAL A 54 -12.66 1.77 -0.64
C VAL A 54 -14.11 1.32 -0.80
N ARG A 55 -14.34 0.02 -0.94
CA ARG A 55 -15.68 -0.58 -0.99
C ARG A 55 -15.88 -1.63 0.09
N VAL A 56 -17.12 -1.79 0.55
CA VAL A 56 -17.55 -2.87 1.43
C VAL A 56 -18.77 -3.53 0.79
N ASN A 57 -18.70 -4.83 0.53
CA ASN A 57 -19.74 -5.59 -0.16
C ASN A 57 -20.18 -4.97 -1.51
N GLY A 58 -19.24 -4.33 -2.21
CA GLY A 58 -19.48 -3.61 -3.46
C GLY A 58 -19.98 -2.17 -3.31
N GLU A 59 -20.36 -1.73 -2.11
CA GLU A 59 -20.75 -0.35 -1.83
C GLU A 59 -19.53 0.54 -1.59
N VAL A 60 -19.46 1.69 -2.27
CA VAL A 60 -18.37 2.66 -2.09
C VAL A 60 -18.55 3.37 -0.75
N VAL A 61 -17.58 3.18 0.14
CA VAL A 61 -17.55 3.87 1.45
C VAL A 61 -16.66 5.11 1.40
N PHE A 62 -15.68 5.15 0.50
CA PHE A 62 -14.83 6.31 0.29
C PHE A 62 -14.31 6.36 -1.14
N ASP A 63 -14.38 7.52 -1.78
CA ASP A 63 -13.72 7.81 -3.05
C ASP A 63 -12.84 9.07 -2.93
N ARG A 64 -11.54 8.92 -3.20
CA ARG A 64 -10.61 10.06 -3.24
C ARG A 64 -11.08 11.16 -4.18
N LYS A 65 -11.68 10.81 -5.32
CA LYS A 65 -12.11 11.79 -6.33
C LYS A 65 -13.19 12.71 -5.77
N ASP A 66 -14.10 12.16 -4.98
CA ASP A 66 -15.20 12.91 -4.38
C ASP A 66 -14.72 13.77 -3.21
N HIS A 67 -13.78 13.27 -2.40
CA HIS A 67 -13.26 13.98 -1.24
C HIS A 67 -12.06 14.90 -1.54
N GLY A 68 -11.42 14.77 -2.70
CA GLY A 68 -10.21 15.52 -3.06
C GLY A 68 -8.99 15.24 -2.18
N ARG A 69 -9.03 14.20 -1.34
CA ARG A 69 -7.97 13.83 -0.39
C ARG A 69 -7.91 12.31 -0.21
N PHE A 70 -6.83 11.85 0.42
CA PHE A 70 -6.79 10.47 0.90
C PHE A 70 -7.66 10.31 2.17
N PRO A 71 -8.21 9.11 2.39
CA PRO A 71 -8.94 8.84 3.60
C PRO A 71 -7.99 8.72 4.79
N GLU A 72 -8.42 9.19 5.95
CA GLU A 72 -7.70 8.93 7.20
C GLU A 72 -8.07 7.55 7.74
N MET A 73 -7.12 6.87 8.41
CA MET A 73 -7.35 5.50 8.89
C MET A 73 -8.55 5.41 9.84
N LYS A 74 -8.71 6.42 10.69
CA LYS A 74 -9.82 6.51 11.63
C LYS A 74 -11.18 6.56 10.91
N GLU A 75 -11.29 7.39 9.88
CA GLU A 75 -12.48 7.52 9.04
C GLU A 75 -12.81 6.19 8.34
N VAL A 76 -11.82 5.53 7.72
CA VAL A 76 -12.07 4.23 7.06
C VAL A 76 -12.53 3.18 8.06
N LYS A 77 -11.90 3.09 9.24
CA LYS A 77 -12.32 2.14 10.28
C LYS A 77 -13.76 2.42 10.72
N GLN A 78 -14.15 3.67 10.92
CA GLN A 78 -15.52 4.05 11.29
C GLN A 78 -16.53 3.67 10.20
N LEU A 79 -16.23 3.99 8.93
CA LEU A 79 -17.09 3.70 7.79
C LEU A 79 -17.27 2.19 7.57
N VAL A 80 -16.17 1.43 7.58
CA VAL A 80 -16.20 -0.03 7.42
C VAL A 80 -16.98 -0.67 8.57
N ARG A 81 -16.70 -0.29 9.82
CA ARG A 81 -17.43 -0.78 10.99
C ARG A 81 -18.93 -0.56 10.84
N GLY A 82 -19.34 0.64 10.41
CA GLY A 82 -20.76 0.98 10.25
C GLY A 82 -21.54 -0.02 9.40
N ILE A 83 -20.85 -0.73 8.49
CA ILE A 83 -21.45 -1.75 7.63
C ILE A 83 -21.27 -3.16 8.20
N ILE A 84 -20.06 -3.50 8.67
CA ILE A 84 -19.73 -4.91 9.00
C ILE A 84 -19.96 -5.30 10.46
N ALA A 85 -19.90 -4.34 11.39
CA ALA A 85 -20.03 -4.59 12.83
C ALA A 85 -20.45 -3.32 13.60
N PRO A 86 -21.69 -2.83 13.43
CA PRO A 86 -22.13 -1.54 14.00
C PRO A 86 -21.94 -1.42 15.52
N GLU A 87 -22.11 -2.54 16.24
CA GLU A 87 -22.02 -2.61 17.70
C GLU A 87 -20.57 -2.68 18.23
N MET A 88 -19.56 -2.79 17.35
CA MET A 88 -18.16 -2.90 17.75
C MET A 88 -17.58 -1.54 18.14
N GLY A 89 -17.03 -1.43 19.35
CA GLY A 89 -16.25 -0.25 19.76
C GLY A 89 -14.87 -0.24 19.11
N LEU A 90 -14.43 0.91 18.60
CA LEU A 90 -13.11 1.14 17.99
C LEU A 90 -12.15 1.93 18.91
N GLY A 91 -12.51 2.11 20.18
CA GLY A 91 -11.70 2.81 21.17
C GLY A 91 -11.42 4.26 20.78
N HIS A 92 -10.15 4.65 20.66
CA HIS A 92 -9.76 6.01 20.26
C HIS A 92 -10.25 6.41 18.85
N SER A 93 -10.62 5.44 18.03
CA SER A 93 -11.17 5.71 16.71
C SER A 93 -12.65 6.08 16.75
N ASP A 94 -13.38 5.97 17.87
CA ASP A 94 -14.80 6.36 17.95
C ASP A 94 -15.04 7.84 18.16
N SER A 95 -14.06 8.58 18.70
CA SER A 95 -14.21 10.03 18.88
C SER A 95 -14.46 10.72 17.54
N ALA A 96 -15.19 11.83 17.51
CA ALA A 96 -15.34 12.61 16.27
C ALA A 96 -13.96 12.95 15.67
N VAL A 97 -13.82 12.84 14.33
CA VAL A 97 -12.63 13.31 13.62
C VAL A 97 -12.65 14.84 13.69
N LYS A 98 -11.89 15.42 14.62
CA LYS A 98 -11.76 16.87 14.74
C LYS A 98 -10.68 17.30 13.75
N SER A 99 -11.07 17.92 12.64
CA SER A 99 -10.13 18.53 11.69
C SER A 99 -9.23 19.53 12.43
N ALA A 100 -7.93 19.29 12.35
CA ALA A 100 -6.77 20.11 12.71
C ALA A 100 -6.98 21.35 13.63
N GLN A 101 -6.43 21.29 14.85
CA GLN A 101 -5.82 22.44 15.53
C GLN A 101 -4.76 21.94 16.53
N THR A 102 -3.49 22.04 16.13
CA THR A 102 -2.31 21.78 16.94
C THR A 102 -1.86 23.07 17.62
N SER A 103 -1.85 23.10 18.96
CA SER A 103 -0.97 24.00 19.72
C SER A 103 0.10 23.15 20.39
N ASP A 104 1.23 23.10 19.70
CA ASP A 104 2.50 22.51 20.08
C ASP A 104 3.09 23.20 21.31
N SER A 105 3.61 22.39 22.25
CA SER A 105 4.79 22.69 23.07
C SER A 105 5.07 21.51 24.00
N GLN A 106 5.94 20.59 23.59
CA GLN A 106 6.77 19.87 24.55
C GLN A 106 8.22 19.77 24.02
N PRO A 107 9.22 20.14 24.85
CA PRO A 107 10.61 20.22 24.41
C PRO A 107 11.25 18.82 24.33
N VAL A 108 12.05 18.65 23.28
CA VAL A 108 12.81 17.44 22.97
C VAL A 108 14.03 17.32 23.91
N ALA A 109 14.12 16.22 24.66
CA ALA A 109 15.32 15.86 25.40
C ALA A 109 16.23 14.93 24.55
N PRO A 110 17.57 15.01 24.70
CA PRO A 110 18.51 14.40 23.75
C PRO A 110 18.66 12.89 23.94
N VAL A 111 18.80 12.20 22.81
CA VAL A 111 19.12 10.76 22.73
C VAL A 111 20.61 10.55 23.03
N THR A 112 20.94 9.72 24.01
CA THR A 112 22.30 9.21 24.23
C THR A 112 22.44 7.84 23.57
N ALA A 113 23.45 7.75 22.69
CA ALA A 113 23.87 6.54 22.01
C ALA A 113 24.47 5.51 22.98
N THR A 114 24.24 4.22 22.74
CA THR A 114 25.01 3.14 23.38
C THR A 114 25.23 1.98 22.41
N THR A 115 26.46 1.98 21.87
CA THR A 115 27.42 0.88 21.68
C THR A 115 26.96 -0.48 21.14
N SER A 116 27.51 -0.76 19.95
CA SER A 116 27.71 -2.06 19.30
C SER A 116 28.56 -3.03 20.14
N ALA A 117 28.19 -4.32 20.10
CA ALA A 117 29.04 -5.45 20.49
C ALA A 117 29.43 -6.30 19.26
N PRO A 118 30.55 -7.03 19.29
CA PRO A 118 31.34 -7.37 18.12
C PRO A 118 30.95 -8.69 17.45
N VAL A 119 31.17 -8.73 16.14
CA VAL A 119 31.15 -9.94 15.30
C VAL A 119 32.50 -10.64 15.44
N PRO A 120 32.57 -11.96 15.74
CA PRO A 120 33.84 -12.67 15.67
C PRO A 120 34.16 -13.07 14.23
N ALA A 121 35.42 -12.87 13.87
CA ALA A 121 35.99 -13.11 12.56
C ALA A 121 36.55 -14.54 12.40
N LEU A 122 36.42 -15.02 11.16
CA LEU A 122 37.37 -15.82 10.37
C LEU A 122 37.68 -17.27 10.77
N VAL A 123 37.42 -18.19 9.83
CA VAL A 123 38.45 -19.16 9.43
C VAL A 123 38.43 -19.31 7.90
N SER A 124 39.65 -19.23 7.35
CA SER A 124 40.02 -19.36 5.93
C SER A 124 40.43 -20.80 5.65
N THR A 125 39.93 -21.40 4.57
CA THR A 125 40.66 -22.45 3.84
C THR A 125 40.47 -22.24 2.34
N SER A 126 41.56 -21.90 1.69
CA SER A 126 41.78 -21.88 0.26
C SER A 126 41.91 -23.29 -0.30
N GLU A 127 41.28 -23.60 -1.45
CA GLU A 127 41.96 -24.26 -2.56
C GLU A 127 41.15 -24.27 -3.88
N THR A 128 41.86 -23.82 -4.91
CA THR A 128 41.92 -24.33 -6.29
C THR A 128 40.80 -24.02 -7.30
N ALA A 129 41.26 -23.30 -8.32
CA ALA A 129 40.61 -22.91 -9.56
C ALA A 129 40.13 -24.09 -10.40
N GLN A 130 38.99 -23.91 -11.07
CA GLN A 130 38.74 -24.45 -12.40
C GLN A 130 37.79 -23.54 -13.18
N GLN A 131 38.29 -23.10 -14.32
CA GLN A 131 37.64 -22.23 -15.30
C GLN A 131 36.51 -23.00 -16.00
N HIS A 132 35.35 -22.36 -16.14
CA HIS A 132 34.52 -22.57 -17.33
C HIS A 132 33.88 -21.25 -17.76
N GLU A 133 34.22 -20.89 -18.97
CA GLU A 133 33.86 -19.69 -19.71
C GLU A 133 32.58 -20.03 -20.48
N GLN A 134 31.49 -19.29 -20.26
CA GLN A 134 30.34 -19.35 -21.18
C GLN A 134 29.58 -18.03 -21.28
N ALA A 135 29.82 -17.39 -22.43
CA ALA A 135 28.89 -16.64 -23.26
C ALA A 135 28.03 -15.55 -22.61
N LYS A 136 28.60 -14.34 -22.62
CA LYS A 136 27.88 -13.06 -22.57
C LYS A 136 27.01 -12.93 -23.83
N SER A 137 25.72 -13.25 -23.72
CA SER A 137 24.71 -12.84 -24.71
C SER A 137 24.43 -11.35 -24.54
N THR A 138 25.18 -10.53 -25.28
CA THR A 138 24.87 -9.13 -25.53
C THR A 138 23.65 -9.06 -26.43
N SER A 139 22.46 -8.93 -25.85
CA SER A 139 21.27 -8.50 -26.58
C SER A 139 21.35 -6.99 -26.82
N SER A 140 21.93 -6.63 -27.96
CA SER A 140 21.87 -5.28 -28.52
C SER A 140 20.44 -4.99 -28.93
N ARG A 141 19.74 -4.17 -28.15
CA ARG A 141 18.46 -3.59 -28.55
C ARG A 141 18.77 -2.37 -29.42
N THR A 142 18.69 -2.54 -30.73
CA THR A 142 18.57 -1.42 -31.68
C THR A 142 17.31 -0.63 -31.30
N VAL A 143 17.48 0.66 -31.08
CA VAL A 143 16.36 1.61 -30.96
C VAL A 143 16.14 2.12 -32.38
N ASP A 144 15.09 1.65 -33.03
CA ASP A 144 14.59 2.24 -34.27
C ASP A 144 14.14 3.68 -33.98
N PRO A 145 14.61 4.69 -34.73
CA PRO A 145 14.29 6.08 -34.49
C PRO A 145 13.13 6.55 -35.37
N ASP A 146 11.99 5.85 -35.40
CA ASP A 146 10.77 6.30 -36.12
C ASP A 146 9.52 5.55 -35.60
N ASP A 147 9.08 5.85 -34.37
CA ASP A 147 7.75 5.46 -33.86
C ASP A 147 7.06 6.72 -33.33
N GLU A 148 6.77 7.65 -34.24
CA GLU A 148 5.69 8.61 -34.02
C GLU A 148 4.35 7.90 -34.21
N ASP A 149 3.48 8.11 -33.23
CA ASP A 149 2.02 7.93 -33.32
C ASP A 149 1.48 6.49 -33.40
N SER A 150 1.39 5.81 -32.25
CA SER A 150 0.22 4.97 -31.87
C SER A 150 0.50 4.11 -30.63
N THR A 151 0.42 4.69 -29.43
CA THR A 151 -0.14 3.97 -28.26
C THR A 151 -0.57 4.96 -27.19
N ALA A 152 -1.89 5.12 -27.01
CA ALA A 152 -2.42 5.62 -25.76
C ALA A 152 -1.99 4.65 -24.66
N HIS A 153 -1.00 5.03 -23.85
CA HIS A 153 -0.58 4.23 -22.71
C HIS A 153 -1.75 4.18 -21.71
N PRO A 154 -2.31 3.00 -21.37
CA PRO A 154 -3.44 2.88 -20.42
C PRO A 154 -3.14 3.39 -19.01
N PHE A 155 -1.92 3.88 -18.78
CA PHE A 155 -1.34 4.28 -17.50
C PHE A 155 -0.95 5.76 -17.47
N ASP A 156 -1.40 6.58 -18.41
CA ASP A 156 -1.04 8.00 -18.43
C ASP A 156 -1.48 8.71 -17.14
N CYS A 157 -0.47 9.02 -16.34
CA CYS A 157 -0.50 9.44 -14.94
C CYS A 157 -0.71 10.97 -14.82
N LYS A 158 -1.19 11.64 -15.88
CA LYS A 158 -1.31 13.12 -15.92
C LYS A 158 -2.36 13.67 -14.95
N THR A 159 -3.35 12.86 -14.55
CA THR A 159 -4.38 13.20 -13.55
C THR A 159 -4.08 12.71 -12.12
N CYS A 160 -2.91 12.10 -11.88
CA CYS A 160 -2.53 11.56 -10.57
C CYS A 160 -2.07 12.60 -9.53
N LEU A 161 -1.87 13.86 -9.95
CA LEU A 161 -1.43 14.97 -9.09
C LEU A 161 -2.63 15.72 -8.51
#